data_AF-A0AAN6S390-F1
#
_entry.id   AF-A0AAN6S390-F1
#
_cell.length_a   1.000
_cell.length_b   1.000
_cell.length_c   1.000
_cell.angle_alpha   90.00
_cell.angle_beta   90.00
_cell.angle_gamma   90.00
#
_symmetry.space_group_name_H-M   'P 1'
#
loop_
_entity.id
_entity.type
_entity.pdbx_description
1 polymer ?
#
loop_
_entity_poly.entity_id
_entity_poly.type
_entity_poly.pdbx_seq_one_letter_code
_entity_poly.pdbx_strand_id
1 'polypeptide(L)'
;WAEGDIAFLLPCRVFSPEERKYLITSQHVQETATGHPVIILQLGAKYAMVTTVSAYTSPGQKDFRAPWNKARHRHKGGINFRSFDGTEQFQPRGWQHPPYPALFLEPNAETGQENRMPKDRESWVYIQSVFVVPVTVLAWFDKPGKLLRVQKDSLKSLKDHMATGCHVWQRCQKELRKMEDR
;
A
#
# COMPACT_ATOMS: atom_id res chain seq x y z
N TRP A 1 -0.51 13.74 -8.27
CA TRP A 1 -0.02 12.40 -7.91
C TRP A 1 0.79 11.82 -9.06
N ALA A 2 1.66 10.86 -8.76
CA ALA A 2 2.42 10.05 -9.71
C ALA A 2 2.47 8.60 -9.22
N GLU A 3 2.84 7.67 -10.11
CA GLU A 3 3.12 6.29 -9.70
C GLU A 3 4.26 6.24 -8.67
N GLY A 4 4.07 5.42 -7.64
CA GLY A 4 4.99 5.28 -6.52
C GLY A 4 4.76 6.28 -5.38
N ASP A 5 3.98 7.35 -5.58
CA ASP A 5 3.63 8.26 -4.48
C ASP A 5 2.93 7.51 -3.36
N ILE A 6 3.26 7.89 -2.12
CA ILE A 6 2.57 7.44 -0.92
C ILE A 6 1.58 8.52 -0.49
N ALA A 7 0.29 8.19 -0.60
CA ALA A 7 -0.83 9.03 -0.18
C ALA A 7 -1.54 8.43 1.04
N PHE A 8 -2.55 9.11 1.58
CA PHE A 8 -3.55 8.52 2.47
C PHE A 8 -4.85 8.26 1.72
N LEU A 9 -5.50 7.14 2.01
CA LEU A 9 -6.94 7.08 1.79
C LEU A 9 -7.63 7.91 2.86
N LEU A 10 -8.50 8.83 2.44
CA LEU A 10 -9.35 9.58 3.35
C LEU A 10 -10.15 8.62 4.26
N PRO A 11 -10.34 8.96 5.56
CA PRO A 11 -11.15 8.14 6.47
C PRO A 11 -12.60 7.98 5.99
N CYS A 12 -13.23 6.81 6.18
CA CYS A 12 -14.60 6.59 5.70
C CYS A 12 -15.62 7.62 6.19
N ARG A 13 -15.40 8.20 7.38
CA ARG A 13 -16.24 9.23 7.99
C ARG A 13 -16.28 10.57 7.24
N VAL A 14 -15.34 10.82 6.33
CA VAL A 14 -15.31 12.06 5.54
C VAL A 14 -15.87 11.91 4.14
N PHE A 15 -16.25 10.69 3.74
CA PHE A 15 -16.88 10.45 2.44
C PHE A 15 -18.29 11.01 2.39
N SER A 16 -18.69 11.54 1.24
CA SER A 16 -20.10 11.83 0.97
C SER A 16 -20.93 10.54 0.99
N PRO A 17 -22.27 10.62 1.16
CA PRO A 17 -23.14 9.45 1.04
C PRO A 17 -22.94 8.67 -0.28
N GLU A 18 -22.75 9.37 -1.40
CA GLU A 18 -22.50 8.80 -2.72
C GLU A 18 -21.14 8.09 -2.77
N GLU A 19 -20.08 8.74 -2.28
CA GLU A 19 -18.74 8.14 -2.19
C GLU A 19 -18.73 6.92 -1.29
N ARG A 20 -19.42 6.95 -0.15
CA ARG A 20 -19.52 5.81 0.75
C ARG A 20 -20.25 4.64 0.09
N LYS A 21 -21.34 4.91 -0.62
CA LYS A 21 -22.08 3.87 -1.36
C LYS A 21 -21.21 3.26 -2.47
N TYR A 22 -20.50 4.10 -3.22
CA TYR A 22 -19.62 3.66 -4.28
C TYR A 22 -18.42 2.89 -3.71
N LEU A 23 -17.61 3.49 -2.84
CA LEU A 23 -16.35 2.91 -2.37
C LEU A 23 -16.54 1.76 -1.38
N ILE A 24 -17.41 1.95 -0.38
CA ILE A 24 -17.51 1.00 0.74
C ILE A 24 -18.63 -0.01 0.48
N THR A 25 -19.86 0.45 0.22
CA THR A 25 -21.00 -0.46 0.07
C THR A 25 -20.85 -1.37 -1.14
N SER A 26 -20.25 -0.86 -2.23
CA SER A 26 -20.00 -1.67 -3.45
C SER A 26 -18.67 -2.44 -3.39
N GLN A 27 -17.99 -2.44 -2.22
CA GLN A 27 -16.76 -3.19 -1.92
C GLN A 27 -15.55 -2.87 -2.83
N HIS A 28 -15.50 -1.68 -3.42
CA HIS A 28 -14.32 -1.20 -4.15
C HIS A 28 -13.14 -0.93 -3.19
N VAL A 29 -13.43 -0.56 -1.94
CA VAL A 29 -12.47 -0.36 -0.85
C VAL A 29 -13.03 -0.97 0.42
N GLN A 30 -12.18 -1.69 1.18
CA GLN A 30 -12.56 -2.14 2.52
C GLN A 30 -12.60 -0.94 3.48
N GLU A 31 -13.65 -0.82 4.29
CA GLU A 31 -13.77 0.29 5.25
C GLU A 31 -12.55 0.40 6.18
N THR A 32 -12.00 -0.75 6.61
CA THR A 32 -10.81 -0.83 7.45
C THR A 32 -9.51 -0.41 6.74
N ALA A 33 -9.52 -0.24 5.41
CA ALA A 33 -8.40 0.29 4.65
C ALA A 33 -8.42 1.83 4.58
N THR A 34 -9.54 2.48 4.92
CA THR A 34 -9.62 3.94 4.97
C THR A 34 -8.76 4.50 6.11
N GLY A 35 -8.18 5.69 5.92
CA GLY A 35 -7.24 6.29 6.88
C GLY A 35 -5.84 5.64 6.89
N HIS A 36 -5.57 4.67 6.02
CA HIS A 36 -4.24 4.07 5.87
C HIS A 36 -3.44 4.72 4.75
N PRO A 37 -2.09 4.71 4.86
CA PRO A 37 -1.24 5.07 3.74
C PRO A 37 -1.41 4.06 2.60
N VAL A 38 -1.31 4.56 1.38
CA VAL A 38 -1.38 3.77 0.16
C VAL A 38 -0.27 4.15 -0.81
N ILE A 39 0.25 3.17 -1.54
CA ILE A 39 1.14 3.39 -2.68
C ILE A 39 0.29 3.45 -3.94
N ILE A 40 0.50 4.47 -4.76
CA ILE A 40 -0.12 4.58 -6.09
C ILE A 40 0.62 3.65 -7.05
N LEU A 41 -0.04 2.56 -7.45
CA LEU A 41 0.52 1.54 -8.34
C LEU A 41 0.39 1.90 -9.81
N GLN A 42 -0.72 2.56 -10.15
CA GLN A 42 -1.02 3.07 -11.48
C GLN A 42 -1.94 4.28 -11.36
N LEU A 43 -1.70 5.31 -12.15
CA LEU A 43 -2.47 6.55 -12.12
C LEU A 43 -3.21 6.76 -13.45
N GLY A 44 -4.50 7.01 -13.37
CA GLY A 44 -5.33 7.59 -14.44
C GLY A 44 -5.64 9.06 -14.16
N ALA A 45 -6.44 9.68 -15.03
CA ALA A 45 -6.83 11.08 -14.88
C ALA A 45 -7.79 11.31 -13.70
N LYS A 46 -8.76 10.40 -13.51
CA LYS A 46 -9.78 10.51 -12.46
C LYS A 46 -9.62 9.44 -11.38
N TYR A 47 -9.00 8.32 -11.71
CA TYR A 47 -8.87 7.16 -10.82
C TYR A 47 -7.42 6.73 -10.66
N ALA A 48 -7.14 6.03 -9.55
CA ALA A 48 -5.85 5.44 -9.26
C ALA A 48 -6.03 3.99 -8.79
N MET A 49 -5.12 3.12 -9.20
CA MET A 49 -4.97 1.80 -8.61
C MET A 49 -3.96 1.90 -7.46
N VAL A 50 -4.36 1.47 -6.28
CA VAL A 50 -3.58 1.66 -5.04
C VAL A 50 -3.46 0.38 -4.23
N THR A 51 -2.44 0.31 -3.39
CA THR A 51 -2.28 -0.74 -2.39
C THR A 51 -1.99 -0.14 -1.02
N THR A 52 -2.50 -0.75 0.03
CA THR A 52 -2.34 -0.24 1.41
C THR A 52 -1.01 -0.63 2.01
N VAL A 53 -0.42 0.32 2.74
CA VAL A 53 0.70 0.08 3.66
C VAL A 53 0.13 -0.04 5.09
N SER A 54 0.55 -1.07 5.80
CA SER A 54 -0.05 -1.50 7.06
C SER A 54 0.07 -0.49 8.21
N ALA A 55 -0.95 -0.52 9.08
CA ALA A 55 -0.90 -0.17 10.51
C ALA A 55 -0.31 1.21 10.92
N TYR A 56 -0.45 2.22 10.07
CA TYR A 56 0.00 3.57 10.41
C TYR A 56 -0.71 4.21 11.61
N THR A 57 -2.00 3.91 11.79
CA THR A 57 -2.85 4.45 12.85
C THR A 57 -2.82 3.62 14.13
N SER A 58 -2.15 2.46 14.14
CA SER A 58 -2.01 1.71 15.39
C SER A 58 -1.08 2.48 16.33
N PRO A 59 -1.43 2.67 17.62
CA PRO A 59 -0.46 3.17 18.58
C PRO A 59 0.78 2.27 18.54
N GLY A 60 1.98 2.85 18.61
CA GLY A 60 3.23 2.08 18.65
C GLY A 60 3.15 1.12 19.83
N GLN A 61 2.92 -0.15 19.56
CA GLN A 61 2.83 -1.16 20.60
C GLN A 61 4.24 -1.62 20.91
N LYS A 62 4.59 -1.68 22.21
CA LYS A 62 5.84 -2.29 22.69
C LYS A 62 6.05 -3.73 22.19
N ASP A 63 4.99 -4.40 21.73
CA ASP A 63 4.98 -5.79 21.27
C ASP A 63 4.60 -5.94 19.80
N PHE A 64 5.18 -5.12 18.93
CA PHE A 64 4.83 -5.20 17.53
C PHE A 64 5.40 -6.45 16.86
N ARG A 65 4.50 -7.27 16.30
CA ARG A 65 4.84 -8.52 15.61
C ARG A 65 4.62 -8.37 14.11
N ALA A 66 5.44 -9.02 13.29
CA ALA A 66 5.18 -9.12 11.86
C ALA A 66 3.79 -9.72 11.56
N PRO A 67 3.16 -9.38 10.41
CA PRO A 67 1.80 -9.80 10.11
C PRO A 67 1.60 -11.30 10.17
N TRP A 68 2.54 -12.11 9.68
CA TRP A 68 2.48 -13.57 9.71
C TRP A 68 2.57 -14.18 11.12
N ASN A 69 3.03 -13.42 12.11
CA ASN A 69 3.08 -13.83 13.51
C ASN A 69 1.80 -13.42 14.29
N LYS A 70 0.85 -12.71 13.67
CA LYS A 70 -0.41 -12.30 14.30
C LYS A 70 -1.50 -13.32 14.03
N ALA A 71 -2.20 -13.76 15.09
CA ALA A 71 -3.30 -14.74 14.99
C ALA A 71 -4.38 -14.32 13.97
N ARG A 72 -4.73 -13.03 13.92
CA ARG A 72 -5.71 -12.47 12.96
C ARG A 72 -5.29 -12.55 11.49
N HIS A 73 -4.03 -12.85 11.20
CA HIS A 73 -3.47 -12.94 9.85
C HIS A 73 -2.94 -14.35 9.53
N ARG A 74 -3.24 -15.36 10.36
CA ARG A 74 -2.80 -16.75 10.16
C ARG A 74 -3.19 -17.34 8.80
N HIS A 75 -4.28 -16.84 8.21
CA HIS A 75 -4.77 -17.27 6.89
C HIS A 75 -4.06 -16.56 5.72
N LYS A 76 -3.27 -15.52 6.01
CA LYS A 76 -2.50 -14.79 5.00
C LYS A 76 -1.12 -15.42 4.91
N GLY A 77 -0.79 -15.99 3.74
CA GLY A 77 0.55 -16.53 3.52
C GLY A 77 1.62 -15.45 3.68
N GLY A 78 2.66 -15.71 4.48
CA GLY A 78 3.73 -14.75 4.78
C GLY A 78 4.42 -14.19 3.52
N ILE A 79 4.55 -15.03 2.49
CA ILE A 79 5.14 -14.67 1.19
C ILE A 79 4.37 -13.53 0.48
N ASN A 80 3.09 -13.32 0.81
CA ASN A 80 2.26 -12.26 0.25
C ASN A 80 2.50 -10.89 0.89
N PHE A 81 3.42 -10.78 1.86
CA PHE A 81 3.79 -9.52 2.47
C PHE A 81 5.13 -9.04 1.94
N ARG A 82 5.16 -7.78 1.47
CA ARG A 82 6.37 -7.06 1.12
C ARG A 82 6.65 -6.06 2.24
N SER A 83 7.90 -5.93 2.67
CA SER A 83 8.28 -4.98 3.71
C SER A 83 9.05 -3.80 3.11
N PHE A 84 8.98 -2.65 3.75
CA PHE A 84 9.94 -1.58 3.51
C PHE A 84 11.29 -1.87 4.17
N ASP A 85 12.32 -1.15 3.76
CA ASP A 85 13.61 -1.16 4.46
C ASP A 85 13.46 -0.86 5.96
N GLY A 86 14.25 -1.55 6.79
CA GLY A 86 14.16 -1.50 8.26
C GLY A 86 13.00 -2.30 8.89
N THR A 87 12.04 -2.77 8.09
CA THR A 87 10.92 -3.61 8.56
C THR A 87 11.26 -5.10 8.41
N GLU A 88 10.81 -5.93 9.38
CA GLU A 88 11.01 -7.39 9.36
C GLU A 88 10.51 -7.99 8.03
N GLN A 89 11.34 -8.84 7.41
CA GLN A 89 11.03 -9.54 6.16
C GLN A 89 10.57 -10.97 6.43
N PHE A 90 9.58 -11.43 5.67
CA PHE A 90 9.19 -12.83 5.75
C PHE A 90 10.25 -13.71 5.10
N GLN A 91 10.80 -14.64 5.87
CA GLN A 91 11.75 -15.64 5.37
C GLN A 91 11.13 -17.04 5.53
N PRO A 92 10.77 -17.71 4.42
CA PRO A 92 10.31 -19.08 4.48
C PRO A 92 11.39 -20.00 5.09
N ARG A 93 10.97 -21.02 5.84
CA ARG A 93 11.89 -22.01 6.39
C ARG A 93 12.65 -22.71 5.26
N GLY A 94 13.97 -22.79 5.38
CA GLY A 94 14.85 -23.44 4.38
C GLY A 94 15.31 -22.52 3.25
N TRP A 95 14.89 -21.26 3.22
CA TRP A 95 15.38 -20.27 2.27
C TRP A 95 16.52 -19.46 2.89
N GLN A 96 17.61 -19.23 2.14
CA GLN A 96 18.76 -18.44 2.61
C GLN A 96 18.43 -16.94 2.69
N HIS A 97 17.54 -16.46 1.83
CA HIS A 97 17.15 -15.05 1.74
C HIS A 97 15.63 -14.92 1.60
N PRO A 98 15.05 -13.74 1.94
CA PRO A 98 13.66 -13.43 1.63
C PRO A 98 13.37 -13.62 0.13
N PRO A 99 12.17 -14.09 -0.25
CA PRO A 99 11.82 -14.34 -1.64
C PRO A 99 11.70 -13.07 -2.48
N TYR A 100 11.53 -11.92 -1.83
CA TYR A 100 11.43 -10.62 -2.49
C TYR A 100 12.28 -9.59 -1.76
N PRO A 101 12.91 -8.65 -2.49
CA PRO A 101 13.65 -7.57 -1.87
C PRO A 101 12.71 -6.61 -1.14
N ALA A 102 13.28 -5.95 -0.13
CA ALA A 102 12.65 -4.84 0.57
C ALA A 102 12.28 -3.71 -0.39
N LEU A 103 11.28 -2.93 0.00
CA LEU A 103 10.85 -1.73 -0.70
C LEU A 103 11.62 -0.52 -0.15
N PHE A 104 12.17 0.27 -1.07
CA PHE A 104 12.93 1.48 -0.74
C PHE A 104 12.16 2.73 -1.15
N LEU A 105 12.34 3.80 -0.38
CA LEU A 105 11.84 5.13 -0.74
C LEU A 105 12.90 5.89 -1.53
N GLU A 106 12.47 6.77 -2.43
CA GLU A 106 13.36 7.72 -3.07
C GLU A 106 14.04 8.57 -1.98
N PRO A 107 15.36 8.84 -2.09
CA PRO A 107 16.05 9.73 -1.17
C PRO A 107 15.46 11.15 -1.25
N ASN A 108 15.66 11.93 -0.21
CA ASN A 108 15.28 13.34 -0.25
C ASN A 108 16.11 14.05 -1.33
N ALA A 109 15.44 14.75 -2.26
CA ALA A 109 16.10 15.38 -3.40
C ALA A 109 17.02 16.56 -3.00
N GLU A 110 16.75 17.21 -1.87
CA GLU A 110 17.52 18.36 -1.38
C GLU A 110 18.74 17.94 -0.56
N THR A 111 18.59 16.91 0.29
CA THR A 111 19.65 16.49 1.23
C THR A 111 20.39 15.23 0.80
N GLY A 112 19.88 14.49 -0.18
CA GLY A 112 20.37 13.16 -0.56
C GLY A 112 20.15 12.08 0.49
N GLN A 113 19.53 12.41 1.63
CA GLN A 113 19.34 11.48 2.74
C GLN A 113 18.27 10.43 2.40
N GLU A 114 18.53 9.18 2.78
CA GLU A 114 17.55 8.10 2.64
C GLU A 114 16.27 8.42 3.41
N ASN A 115 15.13 8.25 2.73
CA ASN A 115 13.82 8.36 3.38
C ASN A 115 13.41 7.01 3.96
N ARG A 116 12.71 7.05 5.10
CA ARG A 116 12.07 5.88 5.71
C ARG A 116 10.59 6.14 5.93
N MET A 117 9.81 5.08 5.99
CA MET A 117 8.43 5.17 6.47
C MET A 117 8.45 5.69 7.91
N PRO A 118 7.50 6.55 8.35
CA PRO A 118 7.47 7.03 9.74
C PRO A 118 7.40 5.90 10.79
N LYS A 119 6.89 4.74 10.38
CA LYS A 119 6.99 3.49 11.14
C LYS A 119 7.93 2.53 10.43
N ASP A 120 9.22 2.81 10.51
CA ASP A 120 10.28 2.13 9.77
C ASP A 120 10.42 0.63 10.10
N ARG A 121 9.97 0.19 11.28
CA ARG A 121 9.99 -1.24 11.68
C ARG A 121 8.68 -2.00 11.44
N GLU A 122 7.65 -1.32 10.94
CA GLU A 122 6.26 -1.80 10.97
C GLU A 122 5.48 -1.59 9.66
N SER A 123 6.20 -1.40 8.55
CA SER A 123 5.61 -1.02 7.26
C SER A 123 5.64 -2.17 6.27
N TRP A 124 4.50 -2.86 6.13
CA TRP A 124 4.29 -3.90 5.12
C TRP A 124 3.21 -3.53 4.13
N VAL A 125 3.34 -4.07 2.93
CA VAL A 125 2.33 -4.11 1.88
C VAL A 125 1.83 -5.55 1.78
N TYR A 126 0.52 -5.74 1.85
CA TYR A 126 -0.10 -7.04 1.56
C TYR A 126 -0.52 -7.06 0.10
N ILE A 127 0.11 -7.89 -0.74
CA ILE A 127 -0.06 -7.81 -2.20
C ILE A 127 -1.49 -8.07 -2.68
N GLN A 128 -2.29 -8.76 -1.86
CA GLN A 128 -3.69 -9.07 -2.18
C GLN A 128 -4.62 -7.87 -1.90
N SER A 129 -4.10 -6.78 -1.36
CA SER A 129 -4.84 -5.57 -1.03
C SER A 129 -4.63 -4.51 -2.11
N VAL A 130 -5.37 -4.65 -3.21
CA VAL A 130 -5.34 -3.73 -4.35
C VAL A 130 -6.75 -3.20 -4.60
N PHE A 131 -6.85 -1.90 -4.80
CA PHE A 131 -8.12 -1.19 -4.97
C PHE A 131 -8.03 -0.20 -6.13
N VAL A 132 -9.16 0.09 -6.77
CA VAL A 132 -9.32 1.23 -7.70
C VAL A 132 -10.13 2.29 -6.98
N VAL A 133 -9.61 3.51 -6.90
CA VAL A 133 -10.23 4.60 -6.16
C VAL A 133 -10.21 5.89 -6.96
N PRO A 134 -11.18 6.81 -6.78
CA PRO A 134 -11.08 8.17 -7.28
C PRO A 134 -9.84 8.86 -6.71
N VAL A 135 -9.20 9.69 -7.52
CA VAL A 135 -8.08 10.52 -7.06
C VAL A 135 -8.51 11.50 -5.95
N THR A 136 -9.79 11.89 -5.93
CA THR A 136 -10.36 12.80 -4.93
C THR A 136 -10.32 12.26 -3.50
N VAL A 137 -10.23 10.94 -3.32
CA VAL A 137 -10.15 10.32 -1.99
C VAL A 137 -8.72 10.07 -1.51
N LEU A 138 -7.72 10.55 -2.27
CA LEU A 138 -6.32 10.52 -1.90
C LEU A 138 -5.93 11.84 -1.23
N ALA A 139 -5.33 11.75 -0.06
CA ALA A 139 -4.85 12.88 0.73
C ALA A 139 -3.34 12.85 0.93
N TRP A 140 -2.77 14.01 1.25
CA TRP A 140 -1.35 14.16 1.52
C TRP A 140 -0.91 13.40 2.76
N PHE A 141 0.30 12.83 2.70
CA PHE A 141 0.93 12.12 3.79
C PHE A 141 1.66 13.14 4.70
N ASP A 142 0.99 13.53 5.79
CA ASP A 142 1.36 14.68 6.62
C ASP A 142 2.48 14.42 7.65
N LYS A 143 2.59 13.21 8.23
CA LYS A 143 3.53 13.00 9.36
C LYS A 143 5.03 13.10 9.04
N PRO A 144 5.55 12.90 7.82
CA PRO A 144 6.94 13.26 7.53
C PRO A 144 7.06 14.71 7.04
N GLY A 145 5.97 15.47 6.91
CA GLY A 145 5.95 16.83 6.38
C GLY A 145 6.34 16.94 4.90
N LYS A 146 6.47 15.81 4.19
CA LYS A 146 6.90 15.72 2.78
C LYS A 146 6.24 14.54 2.07
N LEU A 147 6.05 14.67 0.76
CA LEU A 147 5.57 13.58 -0.08
C LEU A 147 6.65 12.49 -0.17
N LEU A 148 6.32 11.27 0.26
CA LEU A 148 7.18 10.11 0.09
C LEU A 148 6.85 9.40 -1.23
N ARG A 149 7.88 8.90 -1.90
CA ARG A 149 7.74 8.11 -3.13
C ARG A 149 8.56 6.83 -3.01
N VAL A 150 8.01 5.72 -3.48
CA VAL A 150 8.71 4.43 -3.62
C VAL A 150 9.66 4.51 -4.81
N GLN A 151 10.90 4.01 -4.66
CA GLN A 151 11.86 3.95 -5.76
C GLN A 151 11.31 3.16 -6.93
N LYS A 152 11.67 3.56 -8.16
CA LYS A 152 11.19 2.94 -9.39
C LYS A 152 11.38 1.42 -9.43
N ASP A 153 12.56 0.93 -9.03
CA ASP A 153 12.86 -0.51 -9.03
C ASP A 153 12.05 -1.27 -7.97
N SER A 154 11.87 -0.67 -6.79
CA SER A 154 11.02 -1.21 -5.74
C SER A 154 9.56 -1.28 -6.18
N LEU A 155 9.05 -0.22 -6.83
CA LEU A 155 7.70 -0.16 -7.36
C LEU A 155 7.51 -1.20 -8.46
N LYS A 156 8.45 -1.32 -9.40
CA LYS A 156 8.41 -2.32 -10.45
C LYS A 156 8.37 -3.74 -9.85
N SER A 157 9.29 -4.03 -8.93
CA SER A 157 9.35 -5.33 -8.24
C SER A 157 8.06 -5.65 -7.46
N LEU A 158 7.41 -4.62 -6.88
CA LEU A 158 6.13 -4.78 -6.21
C LEU A 158 5.00 -5.10 -7.21
N LYS A 159 4.93 -4.36 -8.33
CA LYS A 159 3.95 -4.58 -9.40
C LYS A 159 4.11 -5.97 -10.02
N ASP A 160 5.34 -6.44 -10.24
CA ASP A 160 5.64 -7.77 -10.77
C ASP A 160 5.16 -8.88 -9.81
N HIS A 161 5.39 -8.70 -8.51
CA HIS A 161 4.88 -9.64 -7.49
C HIS A 161 3.34 -9.63 -7.41
N MET A 162 2.70 -8.46 -7.51
CA MET A 162 1.24 -8.39 -7.55
C MET A 162 0.68 -9.00 -8.84
N ALA A 163 1.30 -8.77 -9.98
CA ALA A 163 0.86 -9.35 -11.25
C ALA A 163 0.88 -10.89 -11.25
N THR A 164 1.81 -11.50 -10.51
CA THR A 164 1.97 -12.95 -10.41
C THR A 164 1.16 -13.56 -9.26
N GLY A 165 1.07 -12.89 -8.12
CA GLY A 165 0.49 -13.46 -6.90
C GLY A 165 -0.87 -12.90 -6.49
N CYS A 166 -1.29 -11.73 -6.97
CA CYS A 166 -2.52 -11.07 -6.50
C CYS A 166 -3.76 -11.46 -7.30
N HIS A 167 -4.73 -12.10 -6.63
CA HIS A 167 -5.95 -12.61 -7.28
C HIS A 167 -6.87 -11.52 -7.86
N VAL A 168 -6.77 -10.29 -7.38
CA VAL A 168 -7.59 -9.16 -7.87
C VAL A 168 -6.85 -8.26 -8.87
N TRP A 169 -5.55 -8.48 -9.11
CA TRP A 169 -4.72 -7.58 -9.91
C TRP A 169 -5.30 -7.28 -11.30
N GLN A 170 -5.55 -8.34 -12.08
CA GLN A 170 -6.07 -8.19 -13.44
C GLN A 170 -7.46 -7.56 -13.47
N ARG A 171 -8.30 -7.84 -12.47
CA ARG A 171 -9.63 -7.23 -12.33
C ARG A 171 -9.51 -5.72 -12.13
N CYS A 172 -8.66 -5.29 -11.20
CA CYS A 172 -8.43 -3.87 -10.91
C CYS A 172 -7.83 -3.14 -12.11
N GLN A 173 -6.92 -3.76 -12.88
CA GLN A 173 -6.40 -3.15 -14.11
C GLN A 173 -7.49 -2.92 -15.17
N LYS A 174 -8.37 -3.90 -15.37
CA LYS A 174 -9.50 -3.77 -16.31
C LYS A 174 -10.49 -2.71 -15.85
N GLU A 175 -10.75 -2.67 -14.54
CA GLU A 175 -11.64 -1.69 -13.93
C GLU A 175 -11.10 -0.26 -14.10
N LEU A 176 -9.82 -0.03 -13.81
CA LEU A 176 -9.18 1.27 -14.00
C LEU A 176 -9.35 1.76 -15.44
N ARG A 177 -9.07 0.91 -16.44
CA ARG A 177 -9.25 1.27 -17.85
C ARG A 177 -10.70 1.65 -18.16
N LYS A 178 -11.65 0.81 -17.73
CA LYS A 178 -13.09 1.05 -17.95
C LYS A 178 -13.59 2.36 -17.31
N MET A 179 -13.01 2.75 -16.18
CA MET A 179 -13.40 3.99 -15.49
C MET A 179 -12.79 5.24 -16.14
N GLU A 180 -11.64 5.12 -16.79
CA GLU A 180 -10.99 6.20 -17.53
C GLU A 180 -11.65 6.46 -18.89
N ASP A 181 -12.25 5.43 -19.51
CA ASP A 181 -13.00 5.57 -20.76
C ASP A 181 -14.40 6.22 -20.57
N ARG A 182 -14.74 6.69 -19.36
CA ARG A 182 -16.04 7.29 -18.97
C ARG A 182 -15.92 8.76 -18.57
#